data_AF-A0A6A8AAB4-F1
#
_entry.id   AF-A0A6A8AAB4-F1
#
_cell.length_a   1.000
_cell.length_b   1.000
_cell.length_c   1.000
_cell.angle_alpha   90.00
_cell.angle_beta   90.00
_cell.angle_gamma   90.00
#
_symmetry.space_group_name_H-M   'P 1'
#
loop_
_entity.id
_entity.type
_entity.pdbx_description
1 polymer ?
#
loop_
_entity_poly.entity_id
_entity_poly.type
_entity_poly.pdbx_seq_one_letter_code
_entity_poly.pdbx_strand_id
1 'polypeptide(L)'
;MHQTNTSNQSLPVSQDLLPIVVDLDGTLVLSDTLHETAAIALFRNPLGLARSLSTLAKGRHMLKAALARAVDVTDEILPLREDLVKWLREKALEGHELHLCSAADQTIVDKVAQRVGIFSSATGSATTNLKGKAKAAYLSERFPDGFIYAGDHAVDMPVWQASQGIVLAGVSAQVERRAKSLGKPVIKEFQTPSLTPKEFIKAIRVHHWTKNVLMFVPLILAHEWTNISLILHTVLAFCCLLAVTSATYLLNDIADLNADRQHWSKRNRALASGRMSIRFGFTLAGCLLLGGFLVASLLSLEFASVLLAYLVITGSYSLGLKRVPLLDTLIIGVLFTTRLIMGTTLLDNPRPAWLLTFALFFFFSLATAKRHTEIVRAASSGATSLKSRGYELEDAALTLALGVGAAIASLVVFMIFVLQELTPGFAYARPELLTGISIMLSIWLGRIWLLSHRGQMNDDPVSFAISDRVSLGLGIVVALLFLAAL
;
A
#
# COMPACT_ATOMS: atom_id res chain seq x y z
N MET A 1 54.19 -45.65 43.80
CA MET A 1 54.01 -45.08 42.45
C MET A 1 52.82 -45.79 41.81
N HIS A 2 51.64 -45.17 41.86
CA HIS A 2 50.38 -45.73 41.38
C HIS A 2 50.28 -45.63 39.86
N GLN A 3 49.96 -46.74 39.20
CA GLN A 3 49.51 -46.81 37.82
C GLN A 3 48.04 -46.35 37.74
N THR A 4 47.78 -45.31 36.96
CA THR A 4 46.43 -44.84 36.65
C THR A 4 45.94 -45.49 35.35
N ASN A 5 44.94 -46.36 35.52
CA ASN A 5 44.04 -46.84 34.46
C ASN A 5 43.39 -45.63 33.76
N THR A 6 43.61 -45.50 32.45
CA THR A 6 42.79 -44.63 31.59
C THR A 6 41.72 -45.48 30.94
N SER A 7 40.53 -45.46 31.54
CA SER A 7 39.31 -45.98 30.96
C SER A 7 38.90 -45.11 29.78
N ASN A 8 38.94 -45.70 28.60
CA ASN A 8 38.42 -45.15 27.36
C ASN A 8 36.89 -45.11 27.47
N GLN A 9 36.32 -43.99 27.90
CA GLN A 9 34.87 -43.75 27.84
C GLN A 9 34.51 -43.41 26.39
N SER A 10 33.95 -44.41 25.70
CA SER A 10 33.22 -44.23 24.45
C SER A 10 32.12 -43.17 24.63
N LEU A 11 32.16 -42.14 23.78
CA LEU A 11 31.09 -41.15 23.61
C LEU A 11 29.75 -41.87 23.36
N PRO A 12 28.65 -41.47 24.03
CA PRO A 12 27.36 -42.10 23.80
C PRO A 12 26.86 -41.80 22.38
N VAL A 13 26.40 -42.86 21.72
CA VAL A 13 25.73 -42.89 20.42
C VAL A 13 24.61 -41.84 20.36
N SER A 14 24.59 -41.04 19.30
CA SER A 14 23.56 -40.05 18.98
C SER A 14 22.17 -40.67 19.02
N GLN A 15 21.27 -40.15 19.85
CA GLN A 15 19.84 -40.40 19.70
C GLN A 15 19.42 -39.85 18.34
N ASP A 16 18.81 -40.67 17.48
CA ASP A 16 18.34 -40.25 16.15
C ASP A 16 17.29 -39.13 16.32
N LEU A 17 17.73 -37.90 16.10
CA LEU A 17 16.86 -36.72 16.14
C LEU A 17 15.96 -36.74 14.92
N LEU A 18 14.65 -36.70 15.15
CA LEU A 18 13.68 -36.71 14.06
C LEU A 18 13.85 -35.49 13.14
N PRO A 19 13.74 -35.65 11.82
CA PRO A 19 13.76 -34.54 10.89
C PRO A 19 12.56 -33.60 11.12
N ILE A 20 12.78 -32.30 10.91
CA ILE A 20 11.75 -31.26 10.98
C ILE A 20 11.35 -30.85 9.58
N VAL A 21 10.11 -31.12 9.22
CA VAL A 21 9.50 -30.73 7.95
C VAL A 21 8.67 -29.47 8.14
N VAL A 22 8.88 -28.47 7.29
CA VAL A 22 8.27 -27.15 7.39
C VAL A 22 7.45 -26.87 6.14
N ASP A 23 6.20 -26.40 6.28
CA ASP A 23 5.44 -25.86 5.16
C ASP A 23 5.89 -24.43 4.80
N LEU A 24 5.62 -24.01 3.56
CA LEU A 24 6.01 -22.70 3.05
C LEU A 24 4.96 -21.62 3.31
N ASP A 25 3.84 -21.69 2.58
CA ASP A 25 2.76 -20.69 2.60
C ASP A 25 2.09 -20.65 3.98
N GLY A 26 1.93 -19.48 4.59
CA GLY A 26 1.33 -19.30 5.93
C GLY A 26 2.19 -19.77 7.12
N THR A 27 3.12 -20.70 6.89
CA THR A 27 4.00 -21.30 7.90
C THR A 27 5.35 -20.58 7.96
N LEU A 28 6.28 -20.84 7.02
CA LEU A 28 7.59 -20.20 6.95
C LEU A 28 7.49 -18.77 6.41
N VAL A 29 6.65 -18.57 5.40
CA VAL A 29 6.33 -17.29 4.80
C VAL A 29 4.94 -16.88 5.29
N LEU A 30 4.79 -15.65 5.81
CA LEU A 30 3.52 -15.14 6.34
C LEU A 30 2.46 -14.85 5.25
N SER A 31 2.85 -14.95 3.99
CA SER A 31 2.01 -14.73 2.81
C SER A 31 1.74 -16.05 2.07
N ASP A 32 0.90 -15.98 1.03
CA ASP A 32 0.63 -17.09 0.11
C ASP A 32 1.31 -16.78 -1.22
N THR A 33 2.27 -17.62 -1.61
CA THR A 33 3.10 -17.44 -2.81
C THR A 33 2.31 -17.43 -4.11
N LEU A 34 1.12 -18.05 -4.16
CA LEU A 34 0.23 -17.93 -5.32
C LEU A 34 -0.34 -16.51 -5.43
N HIS A 35 -0.74 -15.90 -4.31
CA HIS A 35 -1.23 -14.53 -4.33
C HIS A 35 -0.11 -13.52 -4.59
N GLU A 36 1.10 -13.75 -4.08
CA GLU A 36 2.29 -12.96 -4.40
C GLU A 36 2.59 -13.00 -5.91
N THR A 37 2.71 -14.18 -6.49
CA THR A 37 2.99 -14.35 -7.93
C THR A 37 1.88 -13.76 -8.81
N ALA A 38 0.61 -13.95 -8.43
CA ALA A 38 -0.52 -13.34 -9.13
C ALA A 38 -0.50 -11.81 -9.05
N ALA A 39 -0.16 -11.23 -7.90
CA ALA A 39 -0.03 -9.79 -7.73
C ALA A 39 1.10 -9.23 -8.62
N ILE A 40 2.27 -9.87 -8.62
CA ILE A 40 3.38 -9.45 -9.47
C ILE A 40 3.00 -9.58 -10.94
N ALA A 41 2.34 -10.67 -11.34
CA ALA A 41 1.87 -10.87 -12.70
C ALA A 41 0.89 -9.76 -13.12
N LEU A 42 -0.05 -9.38 -12.25
CA LEU A 42 -1.03 -8.32 -12.54
C LEU A 42 -0.36 -6.99 -12.91
N PHE A 43 0.67 -6.57 -12.16
CA PHE A 43 1.28 -5.26 -12.32
C PHE A 43 2.50 -5.23 -13.25
N ARG A 44 3.23 -6.35 -13.41
CA ARG A 44 4.45 -6.42 -14.24
C ARG A 44 4.25 -7.17 -15.56
N ASN A 45 3.33 -8.14 -15.62
CA ASN A 45 3.09 -8.95 -16.81
C ASN A 45 1.60 -9.33 -16.96
N PRO A 46 0.70 -8.34 -17.18
CA PRO A 46 -0.74 -8.58 -17.20
C PRO A 46 -1.18 -9.57 -18.30
N LEU A 47 -0.47 -9.60 -19.44
CA LEU A 47 -0.69 -10.60 -20.50
C LEU A 47 -0.32 -12.01 -20.04
N GLY A 48 0.78 -12.16 -19.29
CA GLY A 48 1.18 -13.41 -18.66
C GLY A 48 0.16 -13.91 -17.63
N LEU A 49 -0.42 -13.00 -16.84
CA LEU A 49 -1.52 -13.32 -15.93
C LEU A 49 -2.75 -13.84 -16.70
N ALA A 50 -3.21 -13.11 -17.73
CA ALA A 50 -4.35 -13.51 -18.53
C ALA A 50 -4.19 -14.89 -19.17
N ARG A 51 -3.00 -15.17 -19.73
CA ARG A 51 -2.64 -16.51 -20.26
C ARG A 51 -2.67 -17.57 -19.16
N SER A 52 -2.13 -17.27 -17.98
CA SER A 52 -2.11 -18.21 -16.85
C SER A 52 -3.52 -18.57 -16.37
N LEU A 53 -4.45 -17.61 -16.33
CA LEU A 53 -5.84 -17.85 -15.93
C LEU A 53 -6.56 -18.87 -16.83
N SER A 54 -6.22 -18.93 -18.13
CA SER A 54 -6.79 -19.94 -19.05
C SER A 54 -6.46 -21.38 -18.63
N THR A 55 -5.39 -21.59 -17.87
CA THR A 55 -4.98 -22.92 -17.39
C THR A 55 -5.76 -23.39 -16.17
N LEU A 56 -6.57 -22.52 -15.56
CA LEU A 56 -7.38 -22.88 -14.39
C LEU A 56 -8.36 -24.03 -14.69
N ALA A 57 -8.88 -24.09 -15.93
CA ALA A 57 -9.73 -25.19 -16.39
C ALA A 57 -9.02 -26.56 -16.35
N LYS A 58 -7.68 -26.57 -16.37
CA LYS A 58 -6.84 -27.79 -16.26
C LYS A 58 -6.43 -28.10 -14.81
N GLY A 59 -6.90 -27.31 -13.85
CA GLY A 59 -6.68 -27.50 -12.42
C GLY A 59 -5.73 -26.47 -11.78
N ARG A 60 -5.82 -26.35 -10.44
CA ARG A 60 -5.08 -25.33 -9.67
C ARG A 60 -3.56 -25.48 -9.72
N HIS A 61 -3.05 -26.70 -9.87
CA HIS A 61 -1.61 -26.96 -9.99
C HIS A 61 -1.05 -26.39 -11.31
N MET A 62 -1.79 -26.52 -12.41
CA MET A 62 -1.41 -25.94 -13.71
C MET A 62 -1.37 -24.42 -13.66
N LEU A 63 -2.31 -23.78 -12.95
CA LEU A 63 -2.30 -22.33 -12.73
C LEU A 63 -1.05 -21.88 -11.97
N LYS A 64 -0.67 -22.59 -10.89
CA LYS A 64 0.56 -22.30 -10.13
C LYS A 64 1.80 -22.35 -11.02
N ALA A 65 1.94 -23.42 -11.81
CA ALA A 65 3.06 -23.59 -12.73
C ALA A 65 3.06 -22.57 -13.88
N ALA A 66 1.88 -22.16 -14.38
CA ALA A 66 1.78 -21.11 -15.39
C ALA A 66 2.22 -19.74 -14.83
N LEU A 67 1.77 -19.40 -13.62
CA LEU A 67 2.14 -18.14 -12.96
C LEU A 67 3.62 -18.09 -12.59
N ALA A 68 4.17 -19.18 -12.04
CA ALA A 68 5.59 -19.28 -11.70
C ALA A 68 6.50 -19.11 -12.93
N ARG A 69 6.07 -19.53 -14.12
CA ARG A 69 6.78 -19.31 -15.39
C ARG A 69 6.58 -17.91 -15.97
N ALA A 70 5.47 -17.24 -15.65
CA ALA A 70 5.14 -15.93 -16.20
C ALA A 70 5.87 -14.78 -15.47
N VAL A 71 6.41 -15.04 -14.27
CA VAL A 71 6.99 -14.03 -13.40
C VAL A 71 8.28 -14.53 -12.78
N ASP A 72 9.34 -13.73 -12.87
CA ASP A 72 10.52 -13.96 -12.07
C ASP A 72 10.36 -13.37 -10.65
N VAL A 73 10.50 -14.23 -9.65
CA VAL A 73 10.43 -13.89 -8.21
C VAL A 73 11.81 -13.86 -7.53
N THR A 74 12.90 -13.93 -8.28
CA THR A 74 14.27 -14.02 -7.72
C THR A 74 14.62 -12.83 -6.82
N ASP A 75 14.27 -11.61 -7.23
CA ASP A 75 14.56 -10.38 -6.48
C ASP A 75 13.48 -10.04 -5.43
N GLU A 76 12.48 -10.90 -5.26
CA GLU A 76 11.35 -10.64 -4.37
C GLU A 76 11.69 -11.01 -2.94
N ILE A 77 11.47 -10.07 -2.03
CA ILE A 77 11.55 -10.34 -0.59
C ILE A 77 10.19 -10.84 -0.13
N LEU A 78 10.15 -12.05 0.44
CA LEU A 78 8.96 -12.59 1.08
C LEU A 78 8.98 -12.33 2.59
N PRO A 79 7.81 -12.09 3.23
CA PRO A 79 7.74 -11.82 4.66
C PRO A 79 7.91 -13.13 5.43
N LEU A 80 9.09 -13.36 6.00
CA LEU A 80 9.38 -14.56 6.77
C LEU A 80 8.82 -14.47 8.19
N ARG A 81 8.47 -15.63 8.74
CA ARG A 81 8.18 -15.79 10.16
C ARG A 81 9.50 -15.88 10.94
N GLU A 82 10.04 -14.72 11.31
CA GLU A 82 11.40 -14.60 11.87
C GLU A 82 11.61 -15.40 13.17
N ASP A 83 10.59 -15.52 14.02
CA ASP A 83 10.62 -16.32 15.25
C ASP A 83 10.72 -17.83 14.95
N LEU A 84 10.00 -18.32 13.94
CA LEU A 84 10.13 -19.70 13.45
C LEU A 84 11.49 -19.94 12.81
N VAL A 85 11.98 -19.02 11.95
CA VAL A 85 13.30 -19.15 11.32
C VAL A 85 14.40 -19.20 12.36
N LYS A 86 14.33 -18.37 13.41
CA LYS A 86 15.27 -18.39 14.52
C LYS A 86 15.26 -19.75 15.24
N TRP A 87 14.07 -20.26 15.57
CA TRP A 87 13.92 -21.57 16.21
C TRP A 87 14.44 -22.72 15.33
N LEU A 88 14.20 -22.68 14.02
CA LEU A 88 14.72 -23.68 13.08
C LEU A 88 16.26 -23.65 13.03
N ARG A 89 16.89 -22.48 13.05
CA ARG A 89 18.36 -22.37 13.14
C ARG A 89 18.91 -22.98 14.42
N GLU A 90 18.23 -22.76 15.55
CA GLU A 90 18.58 -23.41 16.83
C GLU A 90 18.47 -24.94 16.71
N LYS A 91 17.40 -25.46 16.08
CA LYS A 91 17.24 -26.91 15.86
C LYS A 91 18.23 -27.53 14.88
N ALA A 92 18.65 -26.79 13.86
CA ALA A 92 19.73 -27.24 12.98
C ALA A 92 21.05 -27.39 13.74
N LEU A 93 21.36 -26.48 14.68
CA LEU A 93 22.55 -26.56 15.53
C LEU A 93 22.48 -27.72 16.55
N GLU A 94 21.28 -28.11 16.97
CA GLU A 94 21.06 -29.29 17.80
C GLU A 94 21.21 -30.61 17.01
N GLY A 95 21.29 -30.57 15.68
CA GLY A 95 21.50 -31.74 14.81
C GLY A 95 20.25 -32.25 14.09
N HIS A 96 19.11 -31.56 14.16
CA HIS A 96 17.93 -31.93 13.37
C HIS A 96 18.15 -31.64 11.89
N GLU A 97 17.85 -32.61 11.02
CA GLU A 97 17.71 -32.33 9.59
C GLU A 97 16.44 -31.52 9.32
N LEU A 98 16.56 -30.47 8.52
CA LEU A 98 15.44 -29.59 8.17
C LEU A 98 15.02 -29.78 6.72
N HIS A 99 13.72 -29.93 6.46
CA HIS A 99 13.19 -30.09 5.12
C HIS A 99 12.04 -29.10 4.85
N LEU A 100 12.03 -28.47 3.69
CA LEU A 100 10.92 -27.63 3.24
C LEU A 100 10.00 -28.47 2.34
N CYS A 101 8.71 -28.58 2.66
CA CYS A 101 7.75 -29.37 1.88
C CYS A 101 6.42 -28.64 1.71
N SER A 102 6.12 -28.20 0.48
CA SER A 102 4.95 -27.35 0.22
C SER A 102 4.16 -27.70 -1.05
N ALA A 103 2.91 -27.23 -1.07
CA ALA A 103 2.05 -27.28 -2.24
C ALA A 103 2.35 -26.13 -3.25
N ALA A 104 3.27 -25.23 -2.94
CA ALA A 104 3.76 -24.21 -3.86
C ALA A 104 4.56 -24.83 -5.03
N ASP A 105 4.73 -24.08 -6.12
CA ASP A 105 5.52 -24.53 -7.27
C ASP A 105 6.97 -24.81 -6.84
N GLN A 106 7.58 -25.89 -7.37
CA GLN A 106 8.95 -26.30 -7.02
C GLN A 106 9.96 -25.15 -7.17
N THR A 107 9.84 -24.34 -8.23
CA THR A 107 10.78 -23.22 -8.47
C THR A 107 10.73 -22.15 -7.37
N ILE A 108 9.56 -21.94 -6.76
CA ILE A 108 9.40 -21.00 -5.64
C ILE A 108 9.98 -21.61 -4.37
N VAL A 109 9.68 -22.88 -4.12
CA VAL A 109 10.17 -23.63 -2.96
C VAL A 109 11.70 -23.67 -2.94
N ASP A 110 12.34 -23.95 -4.07
CA ASP A 110 13.80 -23.97 -4.21
C ASP A 110 14.42 -22.60 -3.92
N LYS A 111 13.84 -21.52 -4.48
CA LYS A 111 14.33 -20.16 -4.26
C LYS A 111 14.25 -19.75 -2.79
N VAL A 112 13.15 -20.08 -2.11
CA VAL A 112 13.02 -19.78 -0.68
C VAL A 112 13.99 -20.61 0.15
N ALA A 113 14.13 -21.92 -0.13
CA ALA A 113 15.07 -22.77 0.56
C ALA A 113 16.52 -22.27 0.43
N GLN A 114 16.93 -21.90 -0.79
CA GLN A 114 18.25 -21.33 -1.07
C GLN A 114 18.48 -20.02 -0.30
N ARG A 115 17.47 -19.15 -0.25
CA ARG A 115 17.57 -17.85 0.45
C ARG A 115 17.67 -17.99 1.96
N VAL A 116 16.93 -18.91 2.56
CA VAL A 116 16.97 -19.13 4.02
C VAL A 116 18.24 -19.89 4.41
N GLY A 117 18.69 -20.83 3.57
CA GLY A 117 19.99 -21.48 3.69
C GLY A 117 20.12 -22.51 4.83
N ILE A 118 19.00 -23.02 5.35
CA ILE A 118 18.98 -23.96 6.49
C ILE A 118 18.41 -25.34 6.17
N PHE A 119 17.87 -25.56 4.97
CA PHE A 119 17.16 -26.79 4.62
C PHE A 119 18.05 -27.78 3.88
N SER A 120 18.08 -29.03 4.33
CA SER A 120 18.77 -30.16 3.68
C SER A 120 18.08 -30.59 2.39
N SER A 121 16.77 -30.40 2.27
CA SER A 121 16.03 -30.59 1.03
C SER A 121 14.81 -29.71 0.91
N ALA A 122 14.40 -29.41 -0.31
CA ALA A 122 13.20 -28.65 -0.62
C ALA A 122 12.32 -29.39 -1.64
N THR A 123 11.04 -29.61 -1.33
CA THR A 123 10.09 -30.30 -2.22
C THR A 123 8.83 -29.45 -2.39
N GLY A 124 8.52 -29.09 -3.63
CA GLY A 124 7.32 -28.40 -4.05
C GLY A 124 6.44 -29.27 -4.95
N SER A 125 5.30 -28.72 -5.36
CA SER A 125 4.44 -29.36 -6.36
C SER A 125 4.99 -29.13 -7.76
N ALA A 126 5.28 -30.22 -8.47
CA ALA A 126 5.69 -30.20 -9.88
C ALA A 126 4.66 -30.95 -10.76
N THR A 127 4.55 -32.27 -10.59
CA THR A 127 3.59 -33.13 -11.29
C THR A 127 2.41 -33.55 -10.41
N THR A 128 2.63 -33.68 -9.11
CA THR A 128 1.62 -34.04 -8.10
C THR A 128 1.41 -32.90 -7.12
N ASN A 129 0.16 -32.68 -6.71
CA ASN A 129 -0.21 -31.63 -5.76
C ASN A 129 0.09 -32.10 -4.32
N LEU A 130 1.19 -31.63 -3.74
CA LEU A 130 1.65 -31.97 -2.38
C LEU A 130 0.83 -31.22 -1.32
N LYS A 131 -0.46 -31.54 -1.21
CA LYS A 131 -1.38 -30.91 -0.25
C LYS A 131 -2.17 -31.95 0.55
N GLY A 132 -2.30 -31.73 1.86
CA GLY A 132 -3.10 -32.57 2.75
C GLY A 132 -2.68 -34.04 2.73
N LYS A 133 -3.60 -34.94 2.37
CA LYS A 133 -3.34 -36.40 2.36
C LYS A 133 -2.18 -36.81 1.44
N ALA A 134 -2.04 -36.18 0.28
CA ALA A 134 -0.94 -36.48 -0.64
C ALA A 134 0.41 -36.09 -0.04
N LYS A 135 0.47 -34.94 0.66
CA LYS A 135 1.67 -34.51 1.40
C LYS A 135 1.98 -35.50 2.54
N ALA A 136 0.95 -35.92 3.29
CA ALA A 136 1.12 -36.88 4.38
C ALA A 136 1.69 -38.21 3.89
N ALA A 137 1.13 -38.77 2.81
CA ALA A 137 1.62 -40.01 2.21
C ALA A 137 3.08 -39.91 1.76
N TYR A 138 3.43 -38.84 1.03
CA TYR A 138 4.80 -38.57 0.60
C TYR A 138 5.78 -38.46 1.78
N LEU A 139 5.40 -37.76 2.84
CA LEU A 139 6.26 -37.59 4.02
C LEU A 139 6.41 -38.89 4.83
N SER A 140 5.35 -39.69 4.95
CA SER A 140 5.43 -41.02 5.58
C SER A 140 6.31 -41.99 4.80
N GLU A 141 6.30 -41.93 3.47
CA GLU A 141 7.18 -42.75 2.62
C GLU A 141 8.64 -42.29 2.73
N ARG A 142 8.87 -40.98 2.75
CA ARG A 142 10.22 -40.38 2.83
C ARG A 142 10.87 -40.53 4.20
N PHE A 143 10.09 -40.49 5.27
CA PHE A 143 10.56 -40.54 6.66
C PHE A 143 9.84 -41.65 7.44
N PRO A 144 10.17 -42.93 7.17
CA PRO A 144 9.49 -44.08 7.79
C PRO A 144 9.66 -44.12 9.31
N ASP A 145 10.80 -43.63 9.82
CA ASP A 145 11.11 -43.55 11.26
C ASP A 145 10.40 -42.38 11.98
N GLY A 146 9.70 -41.53 11.21
CA GLY A 146 8.91 -40.39 11.70
C GLY A 146 9.55 -39.03 11.43
N PHE A 147 8.77 -37.98 11.67
CA PHE A 147 9.17 -36.59 11.45
C PHE A 147 8.37 -35.64 12.36
N ILE A 148 8.89 -34.44 12.60
CA ILE A 148 8.17 -33.33 13.22
C ILE A 148 7.64 -32.44 12.10
N TYR A 149 6.39 -31.95 12.19
CA TYR A 149 5.80 -31.11 11.14
C TYR A 149 5.36 -29.74 11.65
N ALA A 150 5.85 -28.70 10.99
CA ALA A 150 5.39 -27.32 11.15
C ALA A 150 4.39 -26.95 10.06
N GLY A 151 3.18 -26.54 10.47
CA GLY A 151 2.09 -26.13 9.59
C GLY A 151 1.20 -25.05 10.22
N ASP A 152 0.34 -24.42 9.43
CA ASP A 152 -0.49 -23.29 9.84
C ASP A 152 -2.00 -23.51 9.65
N HIS A 153 -2.43 -24.57 8.95
CA HIS A 153 -3.81 -24.64 8.47
C HIS A 153 -4.50 -25.99 8.71
N ALA A 154 -5.84 -25.99 8.69
CA ALA A 154 -6.64 -27.20 8.83
C ALA A 154 -6.34 -28.30 7.78
N VAL A 155 -5.75 -27.94 6.64
CA VAL A 155 -5.37 -28.92 5.61
C VAL A 155 -4.17 -29.77 6.03
N ASP A 156 -3.41 -29.32 7.03
CA ASP A 156 -2.26 -30.05 7.58
C ASP A 156 -2.65 -31.15 8.57
N MET A 157 -3.93 -31.25 8.94
CA MET A 157 -4.43 -32.27 9.85
C MET A 157 -3.99 -33.71 9.50
N PRO A 158 -4.05 -34.17 8.24
CA PRO A 158 -3.54 -35.50 7.88
C PRO A 158 -2.02 -35.63 8.06
N VAL A 159 -1.28 -34.53 7.90
CA VAL A 159 0.18 -34.52 8.05
C VAL A 159 0.56 -34.56 9.53
N TRP A 160 -0.10 -33.77 10.38
CA TRP A 160 0.03 -33.89 11.84
C TRP A 160 -0.39 -35.28 12.34
N GLN A 161 -1.40 -35.90 11.72
CA GLN A 161 -1.78 -37.28 12.04
C GLN A 161 -0.71 -38.31 11.63
N ALA A 162 0.16 -37.99 10.66
CA ALA A 162 1.29 -38.83 10.27
C ALA A 162 2.61 -38.51 11.01
N SER A 163 2.77 -37.29 11.52
CA SER A 163 4.01 -36.84 12.20
C SER A 163 4.14 -37.37 13.64
N GLN A 164 5.33 -37.36 14.23
CA GLN A 164 5.51 -37.70 15.66
C GLN A 164 5.48 -36.47 16.56
N GLY A 165 5.72 -35.28 16.00
CA GLY A 165 5.61 -34.00 16.70
C GLY A 165 4.87 -32.95 15.89
N ILE A 166 4.22 -32.03 16.61
CA ILE A 166 3.43 -30.93 16.03
C ILE A 166 4.13 -29.61 16.36
N VAL A 167 4.35 -28.79 15.32
CA VAL A 167 4.71 -27.38 15.45
C VAL A 167 3.58 -26.55 14.86
N LEU A 168 2.99 -25.68 15.67
CA LEU A 168 1.87 -24.83 15.27
C LEU A 168 2.40 -23.45 14.85
N ALA A 169 2.35 -23.15 13.55
CA ALA A 169 2.85 -21.90 13.00
C ALA A 169 1.73 -20.85 12.87
N GLY A 170 1.25 -20.32 14.01
CA GLY A 170 0.29 -19.22 14.00
C GLY A 170 -1.11 -19.59 13.51
N VAL A 171 -1.56 -20.78 13.92
CA VAL A 171 -2.86 -21.39 13.59
C VAL A 171 -4.02 -20.65 14.27
N SER A 172 -5.23 -20.81 13.72
CA SER A 172 -6.46 -20.34 14.41
C SER A 172 -6.77 -21.19 15.65
N ALA A 173 -7.48 -20.62 16.62
CA ALA A 173 -7.90 -21.33 17.84
C ALA A 173 -8.69 -22.62 17.57
N GLN A 174 -9.45 -22.68 16.47
CA GLN A 174 -10.16 -23.89 16.07
C GLN A 174 -9.19 -24.99 15.59
N VAL A 175 -8.18 -24.62 14.81
CA VAL A 175 -7.16 -25.55 14.30
C VAL A 175 -6.26 -26.02 15.43
N GLU A 176 -5.87 -25.13 16.34
CA GLU A 176 -5.09 -25.45 17.53
C GLU A 176 -5.75 -26.54 18.37
N ARG A 177 -7.03 -26.36 18.74
CA ARG A 177 -7.79 -27.36 19.51
C ARG A 177 -7.83 -28.71 18.79
N ARG A 178 -8.03 -28.68 17.46
CA ARG A 178 -8.11 -29.90 16.65
C ARG A 178 -6.75 -30.62 16.55
N ALA A 179 -5.66 -29.87 16.39
CA ALA A 179 -4.30 -30.43 16.39
C ALA A 179 -3.96 -31.04 17.76
N LYS A 180 -4.26 -30.34 18.87
CA LYS A 180 -4.07 -30.84 20.24
C LYS A 180 -4.89 -32.11 20.53
N SER A 181 -6.09 -32.23 19.94
CA SER A 181 -6.92 -33.43 20.09
C SER A 181 -6.35 -34.71 19.46
N LEU A 182 -5.28 -34.61 18.65
CA LEU A 182 -4.58 -35.77 18.09
C LEU A 182 -3.74 -36.55 19.13
N GLY A 183 -3.57 -36.00 20.36
CA GLY A 183 -2.81 -36.66 21.42
C GLY A 183 -1.29 -36.71 21.18
N LYS A 184 -0.77 -35.87 20.29
CA LYS A 184 0.65 -35.81 19.94
C LYS A 184 1.37 -34.67 20.65
N PRO A 185 2.68 -34.79 20.91
CA PRO A 185 3.45 -33.72 21.54
C PRO A 185 3.49 -32.47 20.66
N VAL A 186 3.07 -31.34 21.24
CA VAL A 186 3.25 -30.02 20.63
C VAL A 186 4.62 -29.50 21.03
N ILE A 187 5.55 -29.50 20.08
CA ILE A 187 6.95 -29.16 20.29
C ILE A 187 7.13 -27.64 20.45
N LYS A 188 6.40 -26.86 19.64
CA LYS A 188 6.46 -25.41 19.65
C LYS A 188 5.18 -24.79 19.08
N GLU A 189 4.81 -23.65 19.63
CA GLU A 189 3.70 -22.83 19.14
C GLU A 189 4.21 -21.42 18.84
N PHE A 190 3.86 -20.92 17.66
CA PHE A 190 4.13 -19.56 17.22
C PHE A 190 2.82 -18.81 17.03
N GLN A 191 2.86 -17.50 17.21
CA GLN A 191 1.69 -16.64 17.05
C GLN A 191 1.79 -15.87 15.73
N THR A 192 0.67 -15.73 15.02
CA THR A 192 0.60 -14.77 13.90
C THR A 192 0.08 -13.45 14.44
N PRO A 193 0.81 -12.33 14.28
CA PRO A 193 0.29 -11.02 14.65
C PRO A 193 -1.00 -10.75 13.88
N SER A 194 -2.10 -10.54 14.59
CA SER A 194 -3.38 -10.20 13.98
C SER A 194 -3.38 -8.76 13.47
N LEU A 195 -4.18 -8.51 12.43
CA LEU A 195 -4.40 -7.16 11.93
C LEU A 195 -5.18 -6.36 12.98
N THR A 196 -4.53 -5.39 13.60
CA THR A 196 -5.21 -4.51 14.57
C THR A 196 -6.13 -3.50 13.85
N PRO A 197 -7.19 -2.99 14.50
CA PRO A 197 -8.03 -1.95 13.91
C PRO A 197 -7.24 -0.71 13.47
N LYS A 198 -6.21 -0.33 14.25
CA LYS A 198 -5.31 0.78 13.92
C LYS A 198 -4.53 0.52 12.62
N GLU A 199 -4.04 -0.70 12.41
CA GLU A 199 -3.34 -1.07 11.18
C GLU A 199 -4.29 -1.14 9.99
N PHE A 200 -5.53 -1.59 10.18
CA PHE A 200 -6.57 -1.55 9.15
C PHE A 200 -6.86 -0.12 8.70
N ILE A 201 -7.11 0.79 9.64
CA ILE A 201 -7.33 2.24 9.38
C ILE A 201 -6.12 2.85 8.65
N LYS A 202 -4.90 2.46 9.03
CA LYS A 202 -3.68 2.89 8.36
C LYS A 202 -3.58 2.32 6.94
N ALA A 203 -4.00 1.08 6.71
CA ALA A 203 -3.97 0.41 5.40
C ALA A 203 -4.93 1.06 4.40
N ILE A 204 -6.15 1.40 4.82
CA ILE A 204 -7.10 2.17 3.98
C ILE A 204 -6.74 3.66 3.89
N ARG A 205 -5.68 4.09 4.57
CA ARG A 205 -5.08 5.43 4.49
C ARG A 205 -5.99 6.58 4.88
N VAL A 206 -6.75 6.44 5.99
CA VAL A 206 -7.67 7.48 6.50
C VAL A 206 -7.00 8.86 6.68
N HIS A 207 -5.73 8.90 7.09
CA HIS A 207 -4.96 10.15 7.22
C HIS A 207 -4.81 10.94 5.91
N HIS A 208 -5.04 10.32 4.74
CA HIS A 208 -5.04 11.00 3.44
C HIS A 208 -6.41 11.55 3.05
N TRP A 209 -7.48 11.24 3.77
CA TRP A 209 -8.84 11.68 3.46
C TRP A 209 -9.01 13.20 3.51
N THR A 210 -8.23 13.90 4.33
CA THR A 210 -8.22 15.37 4.42
C THR A 210 -8.01 16.04 3.06
N LYS A 211 -7.24 15.41 2.15
CA LYS A 211 -7.00 15.95 0.80
C LYS A 211 -8.26 16.00 -0.06
N ASN A 212 -9.25 15.17 0.26
CA ASN A 212 -10.49 15.08 -0.48
C ASN A 212 -11.53 16.12 -0.02
N VAL A 213 -11.30 16.81 1.12
CA VAL A 213 -12.21 17.82 1.67
C VAL A 213 -12.44 18.98 0.70
N LEU A 214 -11.52 19.19 -0.25
CA LEU A 214 -11.67 20.17 -1.33
C LEU A 214 -12.94 19.97 -2.18
N MET A 215 -13.54 18.77 -2.18
CA MET A 215 -14.83 18.52 -2.83
C MET A 215 -15.97 19.35 -2.25
N PHE A 216 -15.88 19.78 -0.98
CA PHE A 216 -16.91 20.61 -0.35
C PHE A 216 -16.78 22.11 -0.69
N VAL A 217 -15.67 22.54 -1.28
CA VAL A 217 -15.43 23.96 -1.58
C VAL A 217 -16.52 24.57 -2.48
N PRO A 218 -16.93 23.91 -3.59
CA PRO A 218 -18.02 24.43 -4.43
C PRO A 218 -19.35 24.60 -3.68
N LEU A 219 -19.71 23.66 -2.81
CA LEU A 219 -20.93 23.74 -1.99
C LEU A 219 -20.93 25.00 -1.11
N ILE A 220 -19.77 25.31 -0.52
CA ILE A 220 -19.60 26.49 0.32
C ILE A 220 -19.72 27.75 -0.52
N LEU A 221 -18.97 27.85 -1.62
CA LEU A 221 -18.97 29.06 -2.45
C LEU A 221 -20.32 29.32 -3.13
N ALA A 222 -21.12 28.28 -3.36
CA ALA A 222 -22.49 28.40 -3.87
C ALA A 222 -23.53 28.83 -2.81
N HIS A 223 -23.14 29.01 -1.54
CA HIS A 223 -24.05 29.32 -0.41
C HIS A 223 -25.14 28.27 -0.16
N GLU A 224 -24.93 27.04 -0.66
CA GLU A 224 -25.87 25.92 -0.54
C GLU A 224 -25.68 25.12 0.76
N TRP A 225 -24.95 25.65 1.74
CA TRP A 225 -24.68 25.01 3.03
C TRP A 225 -25.90 24.91 3.95
N THR A 226 -27.07 25.45 3.55
CA THR A 226 -28.37 25.26 4.24
C THR A 226 -29.23 24.19 3.58
N ASN A 227 -28.89 23.77 2.36
CA ASN A 227 -29.64 22.78 1.59
C ASN A 227 -29.28 21.36 2.06
N ILE A 228 -30.07 20.84 3.01
CA ILE A 228 -29.82 19.52 3.63
C ILE A 228 -29.72 18.41 2.58
N SER A 229 -30.57 18.46 1.54
CA SER A 229 -30.52 17.47 0.46
C SER A 229 -29.15 17.48 -0.21
N LEU A 230 -28.68 18.65 -0.65
CA LEU A 230 -27.42 18.78 -1.36
C LEU A 230 -26.21 18.47 -0.47
N ILE A 231 -26.27 18.79 0.83
CA ILE A 231 -25.26 18.39 1.82
C ILE A 231 -25.17 16.85 1.89
N LEU A 232 -26.30 16.16 1.98
CA LEU A 232 -26.32 14.69 2.03
C LEU A 232 -25.78 14.07 0.74
N HIS A 233 -26.14 14.61 -0.43
CA HIS A 233 -25.57 14.17 -1.72
C HIS A 233 -24.06 14.40 -1.76
N THR A 234 -23.57 15.54 -1.29
CA THR A 234 -22.13 15.86 -1.23
C THR A 234 -21.38 14.95 -0.27
N VAL A 235 -21.95 14.64 0.91
CA VAL A 235 -21.37 13.68 1.86
C VAL A 235 -21.32 12.28 1.25
N LEU A 236 -22.37 11.85 0.54
CA LEU A 236 -22.39 10.54 -0.11
C LEU A 236 -21.37 10.47 -1.27
N ALA A 237 -21.27 11.52 -2.08
CA ALA A 237 -20.25 11.65 -3.12
C ALA A 237 -18.82 11.64 -2.54
N PHE A 238 -18.62 12.33 -1.42
CA PHE A 238 -17.36 12.33 -0.68
C PHE A 238 -17.00 10.91 -0.22
N CYS A 239 -17.94 10.16 0.37
CA CYS A 239 -17.77 8.76 0.73
C CYS A 239 -17.39 7.88 -0.48
N CYS A 240 -17.97 8.11 -1.65
CA CYS A 240 -17.59 7.42 -2.89
C CYS A 240 -16.14 7.71 -3.27
N LEU A 241 -15.72 8.98 -3.23
CA LEU A 241 -14.32 9.35 -3.47
C LEU A 241 -13.37 8.73 -2.43
N LEU A 242 -13.76 8.69 -1.16
CA LEU A 242 -12.97 8.03 -0.12
C LEU A 242 -12.81 6.53 -0.41
N ALA A 243 -13.89 5.84 -0.78
CA ALA A 243 -13.84 4.42 -1.14
C ALA A 243 -12.89 4.16 -2.32
N VAL A 244 -13.04 4.92 -3.42
CA VAL A 244 -12.18 4.80 -4.61
C VAL A 244 -10.72 5.13 -4.28
N THR A 245 -10.46 6.21 -3.54
CA THR A 245 -9.08 6.58 -3.17
C THR A 245 -8.44 5.53 -2.23
N SER A 246 -9.15 5.05 -1.22
CA SER A 246 -8.67 3.95 -0.36
C SER A 246 -8.39 2.67 -1.15
N ALA A 247 -9.23 2.31 -2.12
CA ALA A 247 -8.97 1.18 -3.01
C ALA A 247 -7.72 1.37 -3.86
N THR A 248 -7.51 2.55 -4.45
CA THR A 248 -6.29 2.83 -5.22
C THR A 248 -5.03 2.76 -4.35
N TYR A 249 -5.10 3.18 -3.09
CA TYR A 249 -3.98 3.06 -2.17
C TYR A 249 -3.66 1.61 -1.80
N LEU A 250 -4.69 0.77 -1.58
CA LEU A 250 -4.50 -0.66 -1.37
C LEU A 250 -3.85 -1.33 -2.59
N LEU A 251 -4.34 -1.05 -3.81
CA LEU A 251 -3.76 -1.60 -5.04
C LEU A 251 -2.31 -1.14 -5.24
N ASN A 252 -2.01 0.12 -4.93
CA ASN A 252 -0.63 0.62 -4.97
C ASN A 252 0.27 -0.06 -3.93
N ASP A 253 -0.22 -0.28 -2.70
CA ASP A 253 0.54 -1.00 -1.66
C ASP A 253 0.78 -2.47 -2.06
N ILE A 254 -0.11 -3.09 -2.83
CA ILE A 254 0.11 -4.42 -3.41
C ILE A 254 1.15 -4.37 -4.55
N ALA A 255 1.07 -3.37 -5.43
CA ALA A 255 2.02 -3.21 -6.53
C ALA A 255 3.46 -2.94 -6.02
N ASP A 256 3.58 -2.22 -4.91
CA ASP A 256 4.85 -1.80 -4.31
C ASP A 256 5.37 -2.78 -3.22
N LEU A 257 4.80 -3.99 -3.07
CA LEU A 257 5.15 -4.94 -2.01
C LEU A 257 6.66 -5.14 -1.81
N ASN A 258 7.40 -5.42 -2.89
CA ASN A 258 8.84 -5.65 -2.80
C ASN A 258 9.60 -4.42 -2.30
N ALA A 259 9.30 -3.25 -2.89
CA ALA A 259 9.93 -1.99 -2.52
C ALA A 259 9.59 -1.61 -1.07
N ASP A 260 8.36 -1.85 -0.64
CA ASP A 260 7.92 -1.58 0.73
C ASP A 260 8.63 -2.50 1.73
N ARG A 261 8.83 -3.78 1.42
CA ARG A 261 9.56 -4.73 2.28
C ARG A 261 11.03 -4.36 2.45
N GLN A 262 11.65 -3.76 1.44
CA GLN A 262 13.04 -3.29 1.50
C GLN A 262 13.20 -1.98 2.28
N HIS A 263 12.14 -1.19 2.41
CA HIS A 263 12.21 0.13 3.02
C HIS A 263 12.11 0.08 4.55
N TRP A 264 13.01 0.78 5.24
CA TRP A 264 13.16 0.79 6.71
C TRP A 264 11.85 1.00 7.50
N SER A 265 11.00 1.95 7.06
CA SER A 265 9.70 2.22 7.70
C SER A 265 8.49 1.52 7.06
N LYS A 266 8.51 1.27 5.74
CA LYS A 266 7.34 0.76 5.01
C LYS A 266 7.22 -0.76 5.09
N ARG A 267 8.30 -1.46 5.45
CA ARG A 267 8.28 -2.91 5.71
C ARG A 267 7.25 -3.34 6.75
N ASN A 268 6.87 -2.41 7.63
CA ASN A 268 5.86 -2.60 8.66
C ASN A 268 4.42 -2.33 8.18
N ARG A 269 4.18 -1.99 6.91
CA ARG A 269 2.80 -1.88 6.38
C ARG A 269 2.11 -3.24 6.43
N ALA A 270 0.80 -3.24 6.63
CA ALA A 270 0.02 -4.46 6.86
C ALA A 270 0.18 -5.50 5.74
N LEU A 271 0.15 -5.06 4.47
CA LEU A 271 0.36 -5.92 3.30
C LEU A 271 1.82 -6.37 3.17
N ALA A 272 2.78 -5.44 3.29
CA ALA A 272 4.21 -5.75 3.18
C ALA A 272 4.69 -6.76 4.23
N SER A 273 4.21 -6.63 5.47
CA SER A 273 4.57 -7.51 6.59
C SER A 273 3.79 -8.83 6.64
N GLY A 274 2.84 -9.07 5.72
CA GLY A 274 1.98 -10.26 5.72
C GLY A 274 0.87 -10.28 6.79
N ARG A 275 0.66 -9.20 7.56
CA ARG A 275 -0.44 -9.10 8.55
C ARG A 275 -1.81 -9.02 7.90
N MET A 276 -1.87 -8.36 6.74
CA MET A 276 -3.02 -8.36 5.85
C MET A 276 -2.69 -9.23 4.65
N SER A 277 -3.50 -10.24 4.39
CA SER A 277 -3.29 -11.10 3.23
C SER A 277 -3.55 -10.32 1.93
N ILE A 278 -2.75 -10.62 0.89
CA ILE A 278 -2.90 -10.01 -0.45
C ILE A 278 -4.31 -10.23 -1.01
N ARG A 279 -4.86 -11.44 -0.82
CA ARG A 279 -6.23 -11.77 -1.23
C ARG A 279 -7.27 -10.85 -0.59
N PHE A 280 -7.15 -10.61 0.72
CA PHE A 280 -8.04 -9.69 1.42
C PHE A 280 -7.87 -8.26 0.90
N GLY A 281 -6.63 -7.81 0.66
CA GLY A 281 -6.34 -6.50 0.07
C GLY A 281 -7.02 -6.30 -1.29
N PHE A 282 -6.90 -7.27 -2.21
CA PHE A 282 -7.59 -7.22 -3.51
C PHE A 282 -9.10 -7.25 -3.38
N THR A 283 -9.64 -8.12 -2.52
CA THR A 283 -11.10 -8.23 -2.31
C THR A 283 -11.67 -6.92 -1.77
N LEU A 284 -11.01 -6.33 -0.77
CA LEU A 284 -11.40 -5.06 -0.20
C LEU A 284 -11.33 -3.92 -1.22
N ALA A 285 -10.23 -3.84 -1.98
CA ALA A 285 -10.09 -2.85 -3.04
C ALA A 285 -11.19 -3.00 -4.12
N GLY A 286 -11.49 -4.24 -4.54
CA GLY A 286 -12.56 -4.53 -5.50
C GLY A 286 -13.94 -4.12 -4.97
N CYS A 287 -14.27 -4.48 -3.73
CA CYS A 287 -15.54 -4.10 -3.10
C CYS A 287 -15.68 -2.57 -2.98
N LEU A 288 -14.62 -1.87 -2.60
CA LEU A 288 -14.61 -0.41 -2.48
C LEU A 288 -14.77 0.29 -3.83
N LEU A 289 -14.11 -0.21 -4.89
CA LEU A 289 -14.28 0.32 -6.25
C LEU A 289 -15.71 0.08 -6.75
N LEU A 290 -16.18 -1.17 -6.70
CA LEU A 290 -17.52 -1.51 -7.20
C LEU A 290 -18.61 -0.77 -6.42
N GLY A 291 -18.55 -0.76 -5.09
CA GLY A 291 -19.49 -0.05 -4.25
C GLY A 291 -19.44 1.47 -4.46
N GLY A 292 -18.24 2.05 -4.53
CA GLY A 292 -18.04 3.48 -4.76
C GLY A 292 -18.59 3.93 -6.12
N PHE A 293 -18.34 3.18 -7.20
CA PHE A 293 -18.87 3.52 -8.52
C PHE A 293 -20.36 3.23 -8.67
N LEU A 294 -20.88 2.19 -8.02
CA LEU A 294 -22.32 1.91 -8.02
C LEU A 294 -23.08 3.08 -7.40
N VAL A 295 -22.69 3.50 -6.19
CA VAL A 295 -23.32 4.63 -5.50
C VAL A 295 -23.09 5.94 -6.26
N ALA A 296 -21.89 6.17 -6.81
CA ALA A 296 -21.61 7.35 -7.64
C ALA A 296 -22.53 7.44 -8.86
N SER A 297 -22.78 6.31 -9.53
CA SER A 297 -23.65 6.26 -10.73
C SER A 297 -25.12 6.49 -10.40
N LEU A 298 -25.55 6.12 -9.18
CA LEU A 298 -26.89 6.39 -8.68
C LEU A 298 -27.07 7.85 -8.25
N LEU A 299 -25.99 8.52 -7.83
CA LEU A 299 -25.99 9.96 -7.52
C LEU A 299 -26.09 10.81 -8.78
N SER A 300 -25.14 10.65 -9.69
CA SER A 300 -25.08 11.38 -10.97
C SER A 300 -24.09 10.71 -11.91
N LEU A 301 -24.48 10.51 -13.17
CA LEU A 301 -23.59 9.97 -14.20
C LEU A 301 -22.41 10.92 -14.47
N GLU A 302 -22.63 12.24 -14.33
CA GLU A 302 -21.58 13.24 -14.49
C GLU A 302 -20.52 13.08 -13.39
N PHE A 303 -20.94 13.01 -12.12
CA PHE A 303 -20.04 12.75 -10.99
C PHE A 303 -19.28 11.43 -11.17
N ALA A 304 -19.97 10.35 -11.53
CA ALA A 304 -19.34 9.04 -11.77
C ALA A 304 -18.29 9.09 -12.89
N SER A 305 -18.54 9.86 -13.97
CA SER A 305 -17.60 10.03 -15.07
C SER A 305 -16.32 10.78 -14.64
N VAL A 306 -16.46 11.83 -13.82
CA VAL A 306 -15.33 12.57 -13.27
C VAL A 306 -14.53 11.71 -12.28
N LEU A 307 -15.22 10.91 -11.45
CA LEU A 307 -14.59 9.94 -10.56
C LEU A 307 -13.82 8.85 -11.32
N LEU A 308 -14.34 8.41 -12.46
CA LEU A 308 -13.65 7.47 -13.36
C LEU A 308 -12.41 8.10 -13.98
N ALA A 309 -12.51 9.34 -14.50
CA ALA A 309 -11.36 10.07 -15.02
C ALA A 309 -10.28 10.26 -13.94
N TYR A 310 -10.68 10.60 -12.71
CA TYR A 310 -9.79 10.69 -11.57
C TYR A 310 -9.07 9.35 -11.29
N LEU A 311 -9.79 8.23 -11.31
CA LEU A 311 -9.21 6.89 -11.13
C LEU A 311 -8.20 6.57 -12.23
N VAL A 312 -8.54 6.84 -13.50
CA VAL A 312 -7.66 6.60 -14.65
C VAL A 312 -6.37 7.42 -14.52
N ILE A 313 -6.48 8.73 -14.26
CA ILE A 313 -5.32 9.61 -14.10
C ILE A 313 -4.44 9.15 -12.92
N THR A 314 -5.06 8.79 -11.79
CA THR A 314 -4.35 8.27 -10.61
C THR A 314 -3.62 6.96 -10.93
N GLY A 315 -4.27 6.05 -11.66
CA GLY A 315 -3.67 4.79 -12.10
C GLY A 315 -2.49 5.00 -13.04
N SER A 316 -2.67 5.79 -14.09
CA SER A 316 -1.60 6.14 -15.04
C SER A 316 -0.41 6.82 -14.36
N TYR A 317 -0.68 7.69 -13.38
CA TYR A 317 0.35 8.31 -12.55
C TYR A 317 1.16 7.27 -11.77
N SER A 318 0.50 6.34 -11.08
CA SER A 318 1.16 5.27 -10.33
C SER A 318 2.01 4.35 -11.20
N LEU A 319 1.51 4.01 -12.39
CA LEU A 319 2.14 3.06 -13.33
C LEU A 319 3.41 3.61 -13.98
N GLY A 320 3.48 4.92 -14.25
CA GLY A 320 4.67 5.46 -14.92
C GLY A 320 4.78 6.97 -15.03
N LEU A 321 3.66 7.71 -15.15
CA LEU A 321 3.74 9.15 -15.43
C LEU A 321 4.42 9.95 -14.30
N LYS A 322 4.46 9.39 -13.09
CA LYS A 322 5.20 9.95 -11.94
C LYS A 322 6.72 10.08 -12.15
N ARG A 323 7.27 9.47 -13.22
CA ARG A 323 8.71 9.47 -13.58
C ARG A 323 9.05 10.47 -14.69
N VAL A 324 8.06 11.16 -15.25
CA VAL A 324 8.25 12.16 -16.30
C VAL A 324 8.31 13.53 -15.63
N PRO A 325 9.45 14.25 -15.69
CA PRO A 325 9.59 15.57 -15.08
C PRO A 325 8.54 16.55 -15.57
N LEU A 326 8.07 17.42 -14.66
CA LEU A 326 7.02 18.44 -14.85
C LEU A 326 5.61 17.88 -15.10
N LEU A 327 5.50 16.76 -15.83
CA LEU A 327 4.23 16.08 -16.01
C LEU A 327 3.70 15.55 -14.68
N ASP A 328 4.58 15.08 -13.78
CA ASP A 328 4.17 14.60 -12.47
C ASP A 328 3.52 15.71 -11.61
N THR A 329 4.07 16.93 -11.61
CA THR A 329 3.52 18.08 -10.87
C THR A 329 2.24 18.60 -11.51
N LEU A 330 2.17 18.63 -12.85
CA LEU A 330 0.96 18.99 -13.58
C LEU A 330 -0.19 18.02 -13.26
N ILE A 331 0.07 16.71 -13.30
CA ILE A 331 -0.92 15.68 -12.94
C ILE A 331 -1.39 15.85 -11.49
N ILE A 332 -0.49 16.15 -10.55
CA ILE A 332 -0.89 16.44 -9.17
C ILE A 332 -1.84 17.65 -9.11
N GLY A 333 -1.53 18.73 -9.83
CA GLY A 333 -2.40 19.90 -9.95
C GLY A 333 -3.79 19.55 -10.50
N VAL A 334 -3.84 18.76 -11.57
CA VAL A 334 -5.09 18.23 -12.14
C VAL A 334 -5.86 17.40 -11.12
N LEU A 335 -5.22 16.43 -10.46
CA LEU A 335 -5.88 15.55 -9.49
C LEU A 335 -6.51 16.32 -8.32
N PHE A 336 -5.85 17.37 -7.82
CA PHE A 336 -6.46 18.23 -6.80
C PHE A 336 -7.64 19.04 -7.35
N THR A 337 -7.50 19.60 -8.55
CA THR A 337 -8.57 20.34 -9.23
C THR A 337 -9.78 19.46 -9.52
N THR A 338 -9.57 18.20 -9.91
CA THR A 338 -10.67 17.25 -10.17
C THR A 338 -11.56 17.03 -8.95
N ARG A 339 -11.06 17.20 -7.72
CA ARG A 339 -11.89 17.12 -6.50
C ARG A 339 -12.90 18.26 -6.45
N LEU A 340 -12.48 19.46 -6.85
CA LEU A 340 -13.40 20.60 -6.97
C LEU A 340 -14.39 20.34 -8.11
N ILE A 341 -13.92 19.81 -9.25
CA ILE A 341 -14.82 19.45 -10.37
C ILE A 341 -15.91 18.48 -9.88
N MET A 342 -15.55 17.43 -9.14
CA MET A 342 -16.54 16.51 -8.57
C MET A 342 -17.56 17.24 -7.68
N GLY A 343 -17.11 18.15 -6.82
CA GLY A 343 -18.01 18.96 -5.99
C GLY A 343 -18.93 19.84 -6.83
N THR A 344 -18.40 20.43 -7.91
CA THR A 344 -19.20 21.25 -8.82
C THR A 344 -20.30 20.44 -9.51
N THR A 345 -20.05 19.18 -9.91
CA THR A 345 -21.04 18.35 -10.62
C THR A 345 -22.32 18.03 -9.83
N LEU A 346 -22.35 18.35 -8.53
CA LEU A 346 -23.52 18.12 -7.67
C LEU A 346 -24.44 19.35 -7.59
N LEU A 347 -23.99 20.51 -8.08
CA LEU A 347 -24.76 21.75 -8.07
C LEU A 347 -25.58 21.87 -9.36
N ASP A 348 -26.71 22.60 -9.32
CA ASP A 348 -27.60 22.71 -10.49
C ASP A 348 -27.08 23.67 -11.58
N ASN A 349 -26.26 24.67 -11.23
CA ASN A 349 -25.68 25.65 -12.18
C ASN A 349 -24.18 25.90 -11.98
N PRO A 350 -23.29 24.90 -12.11
CA PRO A 350 -21.89 25.08 -11.77
C PRO A 350 -21.03 25.26 -13.02
N ARG A 351 -20.54 26.48 -13.25
CA ARG A 351 -19.42 26.72 -14.17
C ARG A 351 -18.41 27.72 -13.61
N PRO A 352 -17.82 27.48 -12.42
CA PRO A 352 -16.84 28.40 -11.88
C PRO A 352 -15.48 28.18 -12.57
N ALA A 353 -15.39 28.65 -13.83
CA ALA A 353 -14.23 28.46 -14.69
C ALA A 353 -12.99 29.09 -14.05
N TRP A 354 -13.15 30.22 -13.38
CA TRP A 354 -12.05 30.91 -12.71
C TRP A 354 -11.62 30.20 -11.43
N LEU A 355 -12.55 29.61 -10.65
CA LEU A 355 -12.19 28.78 -9.49
C LEU A 355 -11.36 27.56 -9.89
N LEU A 356 -11.77 26.85 -10.95
CA LEU A 356 -11.07 25.67 -11.43
C LEU A 356 -9.69 26.02 -12.00
N THR A 357 -9.60 27.13 -12.73
CA THR A 357 -8.32 27.63 -13.26
C THR A 357 -7.37 28.06 -12.13
N PHE A 358 -7.90 28.75 -11.11
CA PHE A 358 -7.16 29.09 -9.90
C PHE A 358 -6.61 27.84 -9.22
N ALA A 359 -7.47 26.86 -8.97
CA ALA A 359 -7.10 25.61 -8.31
C ALA A 359 -5.98 24.88 -9.08
N LEU A 360 -6.08 24.81 -10.41
CA LEU A 360 -5.05 24.16 -11.24
C LEU A 360 -3.68 24.80 -11.04
N PHE A 361 -3.57 26.13 -11.20
CA PHE A 361 -2.30 26.84 -11.04
C PHE A 361 -1.81 26.79 -9.59
N PHE A 362 -2.71 26.92 -8.62
CA PHE A 362 -2.39 26.88 -7.20
C PHE A 362 -1.79 25.53 -6.80
N PHE A 363 -2.46 24.42 -7.13
CA PHE A 363 -1.97 23.08 -6.80
C PHE A 363 -0.76 22.66 -7.64
N PHE A 364 -0.65 23.13 -8.88
CA PHE A 364 0.57 22.95 -9.68
C PHE A 364 1.78 23.66 -9.06
N SER A 365 1.62 24.91 -8.59
CA SER A 365 2.63 25.63 -7.83
C SER A 365 3.07 24.86 -6.58
N LEU A 366 2.12 24.40 -5.75
CA LEU A 366 2.44 23.65 -4.53
C LEU A 366 3.13 22.30 -4.82
N ALA A 367 2.70 21.59 -5.86
CA ALA A 367 3.35 20.35 -6.30
C ALA A 367 4.79 20.61 -6.75
N THR A 368 5.00 21.71 -7.48
CA THR A 368 6.33 22.12 -7.97
C THR A 368 7.23 22.58 -6.82
N ALA A 369 6.71 23.32 -5.83
CA ALA A 369 7.44 23.70 -4.63
C ALA A 369 7.98 22.49 -3.85
N LYS A 370 7.17 21.43 -3.74
CA LYS A 370 7.59 20.16 -3.16
C LYS A 370 8.73 19.52 -3.95
N ARG A 371 8.63 19.46 -5.29
CA ARG A 371 9.70 18.90 -6.14
C ARG A 371 10.98 19.72 -6.07
N HIS A 372 10.86 21.05 -6.11
CA HIS A 372 11.98 21.95 -5.95
C HIS A 372 12.72 21.68 -4.63
N THR A 373 11.99 21.51 -3.54
CA THR A 373 12.57 21.18 -2.23
C THR A 373 13.32 19.84 -2.25
N GLU A 374 12.76 18.81 -2.90
CA GLU A 374 13.42 17.51 -3.05
C GLU A 374 14.72 17.61 -3.88
N ILE A 375 14.74 18.42 -4.94
CA ILE A 375 15.92 18.66 -5.79
C ILE A 375 17.02 19.37 -4.98
N VAL A 376 16.68 20.47 -4.31
CA VAL A 376 17.63 21.24 -3.48
C VAL A 376 18.23 20.37 -2.36
N ARG A 377 17.42 19.49 -1.75
CA ARG A 377 17.89 18.54 -0.73
C ARG A 377 18.80 17.46 -1.30
N ALA A 378 18.49 16.95 -2.48
CA ALA A 378 19.33 15.97 -3.15
C ALA A 378 20.73 16.56 -3.40
N ALA A 379 20.80 17.81 -3.87
CA ALA A 379 22.07 18.53 -4.03
C ALA A 379 22.85 18.63 -2.71
N SER A 380 22.18 18.98 -1.60
CA SER A 380 22.82 19.10 -0.28
C SER A 380 23.31 17.79 0.34
N SER A 381 22.78 16.65 -0.09
CA SER A 381 23.13 15.31 0.43
C SER A 381 24.14 14.57 -0.45
N GLY A 382 24.70 15.24 -1.47
CA GLY A 382 25.71 14.67 -2.37
C GLY A 382 25.13 13.73 -3.44
N ALA A 383 23.80 13.68 -3.61
CA ALA A 383 23.16 12.89 -4.65
C ALA A 383 23.17 13.66 -5.98
N THR A 384 23.39 12.98 -7.10
CA THR A 384 23.49 13.62 -8.43
C THR A 384 22.16 13.74 -9.19
N SER A 385 21.09 13.08 -8.74
CA SER A 385 19.77 13.14 -9.39
C SER A 385 18.67 12.57 -8.50
N LEU A 386 17.41 12.94 -8.80
CA LEU A 386 16.23 12.27 -8.26
C LEU A 386 15.82 11.12 -9.18
N LYS A 387 16.60 10.02 -9.16
CA LYS A 387 16.41 8.84 -10.04
C LYS A 387 14.98 8.29 -10.07
N SER A 388 14.21 8.44 -9.00
CA SER A 388 12.82 7.93 -8.93
C SER A 388 11.78 8.82 -9.65
N ARG A 389 12.16 10.04 -10.03
CA ARG A 389 11.28 11.06 -10.61
C ARG A 389 11.76 11.61 -11.96
N GLY A 390 13.01 11.32 -12.35
CA GLY A 390 13.59 11.75 -13.62
C GLY A 390 14.18 13.17 -13.61
N TYR A 391 14.17 13.86 -12.46
CA TYR A 391 14.75 15.19 -12.33
C TYR A 391 16.26 15.15 -12.06
N GLU A 392 16.96 16.10 -12.66
CA GLU A 392 18.37 16.39 -12.43
C GLU A 392 18.52 17.56 -11.44
N LEU A 393 19.72 17.76 -10.89
CA LEU A 393 19.94 18.87 -9.94
C LEU A 393 19.80 20.24 -10.60
N GLU A 394 20.14 20.34 -11.88
CA GLU A 394 20.09 21.57 -12.68
C GLU A 394 18.65 22.07 -12.89
N ASP A 395 17.66 21.17 -12.79
CA ASP A 395 16.24 21.49 -12.89
C ASP A 395 15.73 22.36 -11.72
N ALA A 396 16.54 22.61 -10.69
CA ALA A 396 16.18 23.48 -9.57
C ALA A 396 15.76 24.89 -10.05
N ALA A 397 16.48 25.48 -11.01
CA ALA A 397 16.15 26.80 -11.54
C ALA A 397 14.83 26.78 -12.32
N LEU A 398 14.61 25.74 -13.12
CA LEU A 398 13.39 25.56 -13.91
C LEU A 398 12.15 25.38 -13.01
N THR A 399 12.25 24.49 -12.03
CA THR A 399 11.16 24.24 -11.06
C THR A 399 10.84 25.48 -10.21
N LEU A 400 11.85 26.28 -9.86
CA LEU A 400 11.65 27.55 -9.17
C LEU A 400 10.87 28.54 -10.05
N ALA A 401 11.32 28.76 -11.28
CA ALA A 401 10.71 29.71 -12.20
C ALA A 401 9.26 29.33 -12.54
N LEU A 402 9.02 28.06 -12.91
CA LEU A 402 7.69 27.56 -13.24
C LEU A 402 6.74 27.62 -12.06
N GLY A 403 7.20 27.22 -10.88
CA GLY A 403 6.35 27.15 -9.72
C GLY A 403 6.00 28.52 -9.11
N VAL A 404 6.96 29.46 -9.07
CA VAL A 404 6.68 30.85 -8.67
C VAL A 404 5.78 31.53 -9.71
N GLY A 405 6.02 31.30 -11.00
CA GLY A 405 5.16 31.78 -12.08
C GLY A 405 3.71 31.29 -11.94
N ALA A 406 3.53 29.99 -11.65
CA ALA A 406 2.23 29.41 -11.36
C ALA A 406 1.58 29.98 -10.08
N ALA A 407 2.37 30.28 -9.04
CA ALA A 407 1.88 30.92 -7.83
C ALA A 407 1.30 32.31 -8.14
N ILE A 408 2.04 33.14 -8.86
CA ILE A 408 1.58 34.48 -9.26
C ILE A 408 0.35 34.39 -10.18
N ALA A 409 0.37 33.49 -11.17
CA ALA A 409 -0.78 33.25 -12.04
C ALA A 409 -2.02 32.84 -11.24
N SER A 410 -1.88 31.97 -10.23
CA SER A 410 -3.00 31.59 -9.36
C SER A 410 -3.58 32.79 -8.60
N LEU A 411 -2.76 33.73 -8.13
CA LEU A 411 -3.23 34.92 -7.42
C LEU A 411 -3.99 35.87 -8.35
N VAL A 412 -3.49 36.07 -9.57
CA VAL A 412 -4.18 36.89 -10.59
C VAL A 412 -5.52 36.25 -10.95
N VAL A 413 -5.54 34.94 -11.21
CA VAL A 413 -6.77 34.20 -11.54
C VAL A 413 -7.75 34.21 -10.37
N PHE A 414 -7.28 34.12 -9.13
CA PHE A 414 -8.13 34.23 -7.95
C PHE A 414 -8.77 35.62 -7.83
N MET A 415 -8.04 36.69 -8.14
CA MET A 415 -8.63 38.04 -8.21
C MET A 415 -9.71 38.13 -9.30
N ILE A 416 -9.48 37.54 -10.48
CA ILE A 416 -10.49 37.47 -11.53
C ILE A 416 -11.71 36.68 -11.05
N PHE A 417 -11.51 35.55 -10.36
CA PHE A 417 -12.58 34.76 -9.75
C PHE A 417 -13.41 35.59 -8.78
N VAL A 418 -12.78 36.32 -7.86
CA VAL A 418 -13.50 37.20 -6.92
C VAL A 418 -14.33 38.23 -7.68
N LEU A 419 -13.73 38.94 -8.64
CA LEU A 419 -14.38 40.03 -9.37
C LEU A 419 -15.49 39.58 -10.33
N GLN A 420 -15.34 38.40 -10.96
CA GLN A 420 -16.22 37.94 -12.04
C GLN A 420 -17.24 36.89 -11.61
N GLU A 421 -16.97 36.12 -10.55
CA GLU A 421 -17.86 35.04 -10.10
C GLU A 421 -18.42 35.25 -8.68
N LEU A 422 -17.67 35.87 -7.76
CA LEU A 422 -18.16 36.07 -6.38
C LEU A 422 -18.83 37.42 -6.14
N THR A 423 -18.31 38.51 -6.72
CA THR A 423 -18.92 39.85 -6.60
C THR A 423 -20.25 39.98 -7.35
N PRO A 424 -20.43 39.39 -8.55
CA PRO A 424 -21.69 39.49 -9.28
C PRO A 424 -22.77 38.57 -8.69
N GLY A 425 -23.60 39.13 -7.83
CA GLY A 425 -24.70 38.42 -7.16
C GLY A 425 -24.82 38.94 -5.75
N PHE A 426 -26.03 39.29 -5.30
CA PHE A 426 -26.28 39.86 -3.97
C PHE A 426 -26.03 38.87 -2.80
N ALA A 427 -25.15 37.88 -2.98
CA ALA A 427 -24.81 36.85 -2.01
C ALA A 427 -23.88 37.34 -0.89
N TYR A 428 -23.09 38.39 -1.15
CA TYR A 428 -22.17 38.99 -0.18
C TYR A 428 -22.57 40.42 0.16
N ALA A 429 -22.74 40.74 1.45
CA ALA A 429 -22.96 42.11 1.90
C ALA A 429 -21.74 43.03 1.70
N ARG A 430 -20.52 42.47 1.78
CA ARG A 430 -19.26 43.22 1.66
C ARG A 430 -18.23 42.48 0.79
N PRO A 431 -18.45 42.39 -0.54
CA PRO A 431 -17.58 41.64 -1.45
C PRO A 431 -16.13 42.16 -1.49
N GLU A 432 -15.91 43.44 -1.19
CA GLU A 432 -14.58 44.08 -1.08
C GLU A 432 -13.64 43.30 -0.15
N LEU A 433 -14.16 42.72 0.94
CA LEU A 433 -13.36 41.98 1.93
C LEU A 433 -12.78 40.67 1.37
N LEU A 434 -13.38 40.10 0.33
CA LEU A 434 -12.87 38.90 -0.35
C LEU A 434 -11.53 39.16 -1.04
N THR A 435 -11.25 40.40 -1.46
CA THR A 435 -9.94 40.76 -2.03
C THR A 435 -8.81 40.63 -1.01
N GLY A 436 -9.12 40.77 0.29
CA GLY A 436 -8.17 40.55 1.38
C GLY A 436 -7.66 39.09 1.44
N ILE A 437 -8.46 38.13 0.98
CA ILE A 437 -8.06 36.71 0.89
C ILE A 437 -6.87 36.57 -0.06
N SER A 438 -6.84 37.32 -1.17
CA SER A 438 -5.72 37.30 -2.12
C SER A 438 -4.41 37.77 -1.49
N ILE A 439 -4.46 38.76 -0.59
CA ILE A 439 -3.29 39.23 0.16
C ILE A 439 -2.79 38.12 1.10
N MET A 440 -3.70 37.47 1.83
CA MET A 440 -3.35 36.35 2.72
C MET A 440 -2.73 35.18 1.94
N LEU A 441 -3.32 34.82 0.80
CA LEU A 441 -2.79 33.79 -0.09
C LEU A 441 -1.41 34.17 -0.66
N SER A 442 -1.19 35.46 -0.97
CA SER A 442 0.11 35.95 -1.44
C SER A 442 1.20 35.78 -0.38
N ILE A 443 0.92 36.16 0.87
CA ILE A 443 1.84 35.98 2.00
C ILE A 443 2.13 34.48 2.19
N TRP A 444 1.09 33.65 2.15
CA TRP A 444 1.23 32.21 2.35
C TRP A 444 2.03 31.54 1.24
N LEU A 445 1.74 31.83 -0.03
CA LEU A 445 2.49 31.30 -1.18
C LEU A 445 3.95 31.79 -1.17
N GLY A 446 4.19 33.06 -0.86
CA GLY A 446 5.54 33.59 -0.67
C GLY A 446 6.32 32.84 0.40
N ARG A 447 5.67 32.53 1.54
CA ARG A 447 6.25 31.70 2.60
C ARG A 447 6.56 30.28 2.14
N ILE A 448 5.65 29.62 1.42
CA ILE A 448 5.87 28.28 0.88
C ILE A 448 7.09 28.26 -0.02
N TRP A 449 7.20 29.21 -0.94
CA TRP A 449 8.34 29.29 -1.87
C TRP A 449 9.64 29.65 -1.18
N LEU A 450 9.63 30.53 -0.18
CA LEU A 450 10.81 30.84 0.65
C LEU A 450 11.33 29.59 1.38
N LEU A 451 10.45 28.82 2.01
CA LEU A 451 10.83 27.59 2.73
C LEU A 451 11.28 26.48 1.78
N SER A 452 10.62 26.36 0.63
CA SER A 452 10.95 25.36 -0.39
C SER A 452 12.34 25.62 -0.98
N HIS A 453 12.62 26.87 -1.33
CA HIS A 453 13.92 27.29 -1.84
C HIS A 453 15.05 27.06 -0.84
N ARG A 454 14.77 27.22 0.46
CA ARG A 454 15.72 26.92 1.55
C ARG A 454 15.86 25.43 1.86
N GLY A 455 15.14 24.54 1.18
CA GLY A 455 15.16 23.11 1.47
C GLY A 455 14.50 22.76 2.81
N GLN A 456 13.67 23.62 3.40
CA GLN A 456 13.11 23.47 4.76
C GLN A 456 11.70 22.88 4.79
N MET A 457 11.05 22.71 3.63
CA MET A 457 9.70 22.18 3.56
C MET A 457 9.70 20.64 3.64
N ASN A 458 9.36 20.10 4.82
CA ASN A 458 9.32 18.65 5.07
C ASN A 458 8.00 17.99 4.67
N ASP A 459 6.91 18.72 4.85
CA ASP A 459 5.57 18.17 4.76
C ASP A 459 4.95 18.40 3.38
N ASP A 460 3.97 17.56 3.07
CA ASP A 460 3.06 17.82 1.95
C ASP A 460 2.39 19.20 2.15
N PRO A 461 2.27 20.05 1.12
CA PRO A 461 1.75 21.41 1.27
C PRO A 461 0.39 21.51 1.99
N VAL A 462 -0.49 20.52 1.79
CA VAL A 462 -1.78 20.43 2.48
C VAL A 462 -1.59 20.12 3.97
N SER A 463 -0.66 19.22 4.30
CA SER A 463 -0.30 18.91 5.69
C SER A 463 0.38 20.10 6.37
N PHE A 464 1.21 20.83 5.63
CA PHE A 464 1.85 22.05 6.12
C PHE A 464 0.80 23.11 6.47
N ALA A 465 -0.21 23.31 5.60
CA ALA A 465 -1.29 24.27 5.83
C ALA A 465 -2.04 24.05 7.16
N ILE A 466 -2.19 22.80 7.58
CA ILE A 466 -2.92 22.42 8.81
C ILE A 466 -2.03 22.30 10.06
N SER A 467 -0.71 22.25 9.91
CA SER A 467 0.22 22.03 11.03
C SER A 467 1.09 23.24 11.36
N ASP A 468 1.38 24.11 10.39
CA ASP A 468 2.19 25.31 10.59
C ASP A 468 1.37 26.43 11.24
N ARG A 469 1.86 26.98 12.36
CA ARG A 469 1.15 27.99 13.16
C ARG A 469 0.84 29.26 12.38
N VAL A 470 1.76 29.70 11.51
CA VAL A 470 1.56 30.89 10.66
C VAL A 470 0.48 30.60 9.62
N SER A 471 0.53 29.42 9.00
CA SER A 471 -0.51 28.97 8.05
C SER A 471 -1.90 28.89 8.70
N LEU A 472 -2.00 28.36 9.92
CA LEU A 472 -3.25 28.36 10.69
C LEU A 472 -3.74 29.78 11.00
N GLY A 473 -2.85 30.67 11.42
CA GLY A 473 -3.19 32.08 11.67
C GLY A 473 -3.73 32.79 10.43
N LEU A 474 -3.06 32.63 9.28
CA LEU A 474 -3.53 33.17 8.00
C LEU A 474 -4.87 32.54 7.58
N GLY A 475 -5.05 31.23 7.79
CA GLY A 475 -6.31 30.54 7.52
C GLY A 475 -7.48 31.06 8.36
N ILE A 476 -7.25 31.39 9.64
CA ILE A 476 -8.25 32.03 10.50
C ILE A 476 -8.61 33.42 9.95
N VAL A 477 -7.63 34.22 9.54
CA VAL A 477 -7.90 35.55 8.94
C VAL A 477 -8.72 35.41 7.65
N VAL A 478 -8.40 34.44 6.79
CA VAL A 478 -9.19 34.14 5.58
C VAL A 478 -10.63 33.77 5.94
N ALA A 479 -10.84 32.92 6.95
CA ALA A 479 -12.17 32.54 7.41
C ALA A 479 -12.96 33.75 7.96
N LEU A 480 -12.31 34.63 8.74
CA LEU A 480 -12.93 35.86 9.25
C LEU A 480 -13.29 36.83 8.13
N LEU A 481 -12.42 37.02 7.14
CA LEU A 481 -12.71 37.85 5.96
C LEU A 481 -13.89 37.30 5.17
N PHE A 482 -13.95 35.98 4.97
CA PHE A 482 -15.08 35.33 4.30
C PHE A 482 -16.38 35.52 5.08
N LEU A 483 -16.38 35.26 6.39
CA LEU A 483 -17.56 35.43 7.24
C LEU A 483 -18.03 36.89 7.34
N ALA A 484 -17.11 37.85 7.31
CA ALA A 484 -17.44 39.28 7.31
C ALA A 484 -17.92 39.79 5.94
N ALA A 485 -17.66 39.04 4.86
CA ALA A 485 -18.12 39.36 3.52
C ALA A 485 -19.57 38.93 3.27
N LEU A 486 -20.02 37.84 3.91
CA LEU A 486 -21.43 37.43 3.97
C LEU A 486 -22.27 38.55 4.59
#